data_AF-S7NJX0-F1
#
_entry.id   AF-S7NJX0-F1
#
_cell.length_a   1.000
_cell.length_b   1.000
_cell.length_c   1.000
_cell.angle_alpha   90.00
_cell.angle_beta   90.00
_cell.angle_gamma   90.00
#
_symmetry.space_group_name_H-M   'P 1'
#
loop_
_entity.id
_entity.type
_entity.pdbx_description
1 polymer ?
#
loop_
_entity_poly.entity_id
_entity_poly.type
_entity_poly.pdbx_seq_one_letter_code
_entity_poly.pdbx_strand_id
1 'polypeptide(L)' 'MEVSGALKRNLNQALLELHALGSIHAEPCLCSFLQNHFLGEQVKLIKKMGDHLTHLCRLAGLQAGLGEYLFEKLALKHD' A
#
# COMPACT_ATOMS: atom_id res chain seq x y z
N MET A 1 5.81 6.42 8.45
CA MET A 1 5.47 5.45 7.38
C MET A 1 4.38 4.46 7.79
N GLU A 2 4.43 3.95 9.01
CA GLU A 2 3.46 2.99 9.56
C GLU A 2 2.01 3.50 9.56
N VAL A 3 1.78 4.76 9.96
CA VAL A 3 0.43 5.38 9.94
C VAL A 3 -0.16 5.40 8.53
N SER A 4 0.63 5.75 7.51
CA SER A 4 0.20 5.70 6.11
C SER A 4 -0.10 4.26 5.66
N GLY A 5 0.64 3.28 6.19
CA GLY A 5 0.43 1.86 5.89
C GLY A 5 -0.89 1.34 6.46
N ALA A 6 -1.21 1.69 7.71
CA ALA A 6 -2.49 1.36 8.33
C ALA A 6 -3.67 1.96 7.55
N LEU A 7 -3.56 3.23 7.14
CA LEU A 7 -4.60 3.88 6.34
C LEU A 7 -4.85 3.14 5.00
N LYS A 8 -3.78 2.76 4.29
CA LYS A 8 -3.91 2.05 3.00
C LYS A 8 -4.47 0.64 3.14
N ARG A 9 -4.14 -0.07 4.22
CA ARG A 9 -4.75 -1.36 4.55
C ARG A 9 -6.25 -1.22 4.84
N ASN A 10 -6.62 -0.21 5.63
CA ASN A 10 -8.03 0.09 5.92
C ASN A 10 -8.81 0.44 4.65
N LEU A 11 -8.22 1.26 3.76
CA LEU A 11 -8.82 1.59 2.47
C LEU A 11 -9.00 0.33 1.59
N ASN A 12 -8.00 -0.54 1.54
CA ASN A 12 -8.09 -1.81 0.81
C ASN A 12 -9.18 -2.71 1.37
N GLN A 13 -9.32 -2.79 2.70
CA GLN A 13 -10.38 -3.55 3.36
C GLN A 13 -11.77 -3.01 3.01
N ALA A 14 -11.96 -1.69 3.06
CA ALA A 14 -13.23 -1.06 2.69
C ALA A 14 -13.60 -1.32 1.21
N LEU A 15 -12.60 -1.33 0.31
CA LEU A 15 -12.82 -1.65 -1.11
C LEU A 15 -13.20 -3.11 -1.34
N LEU A 16 -12.62 -4.04 -0.57
CA LEU A 16 -12.98 -5.45 -0.61
C LEU A 16 -14.40 -5.69 -0.08
N GLU A 17 -14.78 -5.00 1.00
CA GLU A 17 -16.14 -5.05 1.54
C GLU A 17 -17.17 -4.51 0.55
N LEU A 18 -16.85 -3.40 -0.12
CA LEU A 18 -17.71 -2.85 -1.16
C LEU A 18 -17.84 -3.79 -2.36
N HIS A 19 -16.74 -4.45 -2.77
CA HIS A 19 -16.76 -5.46 -3.84
C HIS A 19 -17.63 -6.67 -3.45
N ALA A 20 -17.50 -7.16 -2.22
CA ALA A 20 -18.34 -8.24 -1.70
C ALA A 20 -19.82 -7.84 -1.69
N LEU A 21 -20.14 -6.61 -1.27
CA LEU A 21 -21.50 -6.09 -1.28
C LEU A 21 -22.07 -6.02 -2.69
N GLY A 22 -21.30 -5.50 -3.65
CA GLY A 22 -21.68 -5.48 -5.07
C GLY A 22 -21.90 -6.87 -5.65
N SER A 23 -21.11 -7.85 -5.21
CA SER A 23 -21.27 -9.25 -5.61
C SER A 23 -22.57 -9.85 -5.07
N ILE A 24 -22.92 -9.58 -3.81
CA ILE A 24 -24.17 -10.03 -3.18
C ILE A 24 -25.40 -9.44 -3.89
N HIS A 25 -25.32 -8.18 -4.30
CA HIS A 25 -26.41 -7.49 -4.98
C HIS A 25 -26.47 -7.75 -6.49
N ALA A 26 -25.60 -8.63 -7.00
CA ALA A 26 -25.48 -8.92 -8.43
C ALA A 26 -25.30 -7.65 -9.28
N GLU A 27 -24.32 -6.81 -8.89
CA GLU A 27 -23.91 -5.59 -9.60
C GLU A 27 -22.55 -5.79 -10.31
N PRO A 28 -22.51 -6.46 -11.49
CA PRO A 28 -21.27 -6.75 -12.21
C PRO A 28 -20.45 -5.50 -12.58
N CYS A 29 -21.14 -4.40 -12.88
CA CYS A 29 -20.49 -3.14 -13.28
C CYS A 29 -19.70 -2.53 -12.13
N LEU A 30 -20.25 -2.53 -10.91
CA LEU A 30 -19.54 -2.07 -9.72
C LEU A 30 -18.33 -2.97 -9.42
N CYS A 31 -18.52 -4.29 -9.50
CA CYS A 31 -17.45 -5.25 -9.22
C CYS A 31 -16.28 -5.11 -10.20
N SER A 32 -16.56 -4.98 -11.50
CA SER A 32 -15.53 -4.80 -12.52
C SER A 32 -14.82 -3.45 -12.40
N PHE A 33 -15.55 -2.38 -12.07
CA PHE A 33 -14.97 -1.06 -11.82
C PHE A 33 -13.96 -1.11 -10.66
N LEU A 34 -14.33 -1.73 -9.54
CA LEU A 34 -13.44 -1.84 -8.36
C LEU A 34 -12.19 -2.66 -8.66
N GLN A 35 -12.34 -3.78 -9.39
CA GLN A 35 -11.19 -4.62 -9.79
C GLN A 35 -10.23 -3.89 -10.73
N ASN A 36 -10.77 -3.24 -11.77
CA ASN A 36 -9.96 -2.63 -12.82
C ASN A 36 -9.25 -1.35 -12.38
N HIS A 37 -9.84 -0.58 -11.47
CA HIS A 37 -9.33 0.75 -11.13
C HIS A 37 -8.70 0.86 -9.75
N PHE A 38 -9.06 0.00 -8.78
CA PHE A 38 -8.67 0.20 -7.39
C PHE A 38 -7.91 -0.98 -6.80
N LEU A 39 -8.46 -2.19 -6.87
CA LEU A 39 -7.92 -3.33 -6.13
C LEU A 39 -6.48 -3.69 -6.56
N GLY A 40 -6.20 -3.66 -7.87
CA GLY A 40 -4.84 -3.90 -8.38
C GLY A 40 -3.83 -2.85 -7.92
N GLU A 41 -4.20 -1.57 -7.96
CA GLU A 41 -3.32 -0.47 -7.55
C GLU A 41 -3.07 -0.46 -6.03
N GLN A 42 -4.09 -0.78 -5.23
CA GLN A 42 -3.96 -0.88 -3.78
C GLN A 42 -2.98 -1.97 -3.36
N VAL A 43 -3.00 -3.14 -4.03
CA VAL A 43 -2.04 -4.22 -3.76
C VAL A 43 -0.60 -3.78 -4.07
N LYS A 44 -0.38 -3.13 -5.22
CA LYS A 44 0.94 -2.59 -5.59
C LYS A 44 1.45 -1.59 -4.57
N LEU A 45 0.57 -0.68 -4.12
CA LEU A 45 0.91 0.35 -3.16
C LEU A 45 1.25 -0.20 -1.77
N ILE A 46 0.46 -1.17 -1.27
CA ILE A 46 0.72 -1.84 0.00
C ILE A 46 2.05 -2.60 -0.06
N LYS A 47 2.33 -3.31 -1.16
CA LYS A 47 3.61 -4.00 -1.36
C LYS A 47 4.78 -3.03 -1.33
N LYS A 48 4.72 -1.96 -2.13
CA LYS A 48 5.77 -0.92 -2.19
C LYS A 48 6.07 -0.34 -0.81
N MET A 49 5.03 -0.10 0.00
CA MET A 49 5.23 0.34 1.38
C MET A 49 5.86 -0.71 2.30
N GLY A 50 5.52 -1.98 2.14
CA GLY A 50 6.18 -3.07 2.87
C GLY A 50 7.67 -3.18 2.52
N ASP A 51 8.00 -3.04 1.23
CA ASP A 51 9.38 -3.04 0.74
C ASP A 51 10.17 -1.86 1.36
N HIS A 52 9.57 -0.68 1.39
CA HIS A 52 10.16 0.52 2.01
C HIS A 52 10.37 0.38 3.52
N LEU A 53 9.38 -0.15 4.26
CA LEU A 53 9.52 -0.42 5.69
C LEU A 53 10.66 -1.41 5.95
N THR A 54 10.77 -2.46 5.14
CA THR A 54 11.85 -3.45 5.24
C THR A 54 13.21 -2.80 5.01
N HIS A 55 13.32 -1.90 4.03
CA HIS A 55 14.55 -1.16 3.75
C HIS A 55 14.93 -0.24 4.91
N LEU A 56 13.97 0.50 5.47
CA LEU A 56 14.17 1.34 6.64
C LEU A 56 14.61 0.53 7.87
N CYS A 57 13.97 -0.60 8.16
CA CYS A 57 14.36 -1.47 9.28
C CYS A 57 15.81 -1.98 9.13
N ARG A 58 16.23 -2.35 7.92
CA ARG A 58 17.62 -2.76 7.64
C ARG A 58 18.60 -1.61 7.86
N LEU A 59 18.25 -0.41 7.43
CA LEU A 59 19.10 0.78 7.55
C LEU A 59 19.12 1.35 8.98
N ALA A 60 18.07 1.15 9.77
CA ALA A 60 18.05 1.58 11.17
C ALA A 60 19.13 0.87 12.01
N GLY A 61 19.55 -0.34 11.63
CA GLY A 61 20.67 -1.07 12.25
C GLY A 61 22.05 -0.44 12.02
N LEU A 62 22.17 0.53 11.09
CA LEU A 62 23.43 1.21 10.74
C LEU A 62 23.63 2.57 11.44
N GLN A 63 22.73 2.97 12.36
CA GLN A 63 22.55 4.29 13.01
C GLN A 63 21.36 5.06 12.41
N ALA A 64 20.29 5.22 13.19
CA ALA A 64 18.96 5.63 12.74
C ALA A 64 18.94 6.87 11.81
N GLY A 65 19.69 7.92 12.15
CA GLY A 65 19.72 9.16 11.34
C GLY A 65 20.42 9.03 9.98
N LEU A 66 21.43 8.16 9.87
CA LEU A 66 22.10 7.89 8.59
C LEU A 66 21.21 7.01 7.70
N GLY A 67 20.51 6.06 8.32
CA GLY A 67 19.60 5.16 7.61
C GLY A 67 18.43 5.88 6.94
N GLU A 68 17.79 6.81 7.64
CA GLU A 68 16.70 7.61 7.06
C GLU A 68 17.17 8.49 5.88
N TYR A 69 18.32 9.16 6.02
CA TYR A 69 18.91 9.98 4.95
C TYR A 69 19.23 9.17 3.69
N LEU A 70 19.84 7.99 3.85
CA LEU A 70 20.15 7.10 2.74
C LEU A 70 18.88 6.55 2.08
N PHE A 71 17.86 6.22 2.86
CA PHE A 71 16.57 5.79 2.34
C PHE A 71 15.90 6.87 1.48
N GLU A 72 15.89 8.12 1.94
CA GLU A 72 15.34 9.25 1.18
C GLU A 72 16.08 9.47 -0.14
N LYS A 73 17.42 9.41 -0.11
CA LYS A 73 18.26 9.60 -1.30
C LYS A 73 18.14 8.49 -2.34
N LEU A 74 18.00 7.23 -1.91
CA LEU A 74 18.14 6.07 -2.79
C LEU A 74 16.81 5.40 -3.15
N ALA A 75 15.85 5.38 -2.23
CA ALA A 75 14.58 4.68 -2.45
C ALA A 75 13.45 5.64 -2.87
N LEU A 76 13.32 6.80 -2.22
CA LEU A 76 12.21 7.72 -2.50
C LEU A 76 12.41 8.60 -3.74
N LYS A 77 13.65 8.83 -4.19
CA LYS A 77 13.94 9.66 -5.38
C LYS A 77 13.78 8.93 -6.73
N HIS A 78 13.74 7.60 -6.70
CA HIS A 78 13.63 6.76 -7.90
C HIS A 78 12.22 6.20 -8.11
N ASP A 79 11.26 6.67 -7.32
CA ASP A 79 9.84 6.36 -7.37
C ASP A 79 9.02 7.47 -8.02
#